data_AF-A0A933AWX0-F1
#
_entry.id   AF-A0A933AWX0-F1
#
_cell.length_a   1.000
_cell.length_b   1.000
_cell.length_c   1.000
_cell.angle_alpha   90.00
_cell.angle_beta   90.00
_cell.angle_gamma   90.00
#
_symmetry.space_group_name_H-M   'P 1'
#
loop_
_entity.id
_entity.type
_entity.pdbx_description
1 polymer ?
#
loop_
_entity_poly.entity_id
_entity_poly.type
_entity_poly.pdbx_seq_one_letter_code
_entity_poly.pdbx_strand_id
1 'polypeptide(L)'
;MTTQELSELKAKVATCCRMLYHTGLAPDYQGHASARVPGKDLVLIKARGDIAGSLGDTRPEHIVTVDLERQLLEGAPGLAQPWETALHTEIYKARPDVGAVIHTHQLMTMAFGLAGQDILPVWGQWKPALVAEPMPTFDSPDLVDTPEVGAAVARALGTHWACHLRAHGVVIAGETIEDAFENAISLEKLATLQYMAMQIGTPRPFSKEHLERNKTHRFSAMPTWNFYARQVPLSE
;
A
#
# COMPACT_ATOMS: atom_id res chain seq x y z
N MET A 1 15.89 -10.11 15.22
CA MET A 1 14.68 -10.77 14.71
C MET A 1 14.93 -12.28 14.62
N THR A 2 14.07 -13.09 15.23
CA THR A 2 14.13 -14.56 15.24
C THR A 2 13.54 -15.15 13.94
N THR A 3 13.80 -16.44 13.67
CA THR A 3 13.17 -17.16 12.55
C THR A 3 11.64 -17.14 12.65
N GLN A 4 11.10 -17.20 13.86
CA GLN A 4 9.67 -17.14 14.12
C GLN A 4 9.09 -15.78 13.74
N GLU A 5 9.70 -14.67 14.20
CA GLU A 5 9.25 -13.32 13.86
C GLU A 5 9.26 -13.08 12.34
N LEU A 6 10.24 -13.65 11.61
CA LEU A 6 10.31 -13.54 10.15
C LEU A 6 9.17 -14.30 9.47
N SER A 7 8.86 -15.49 9.95
CA SER A 7 7.72 -16.29 9.47
C SER A 7 6.39 -15.57 9.71
N GLU A 8 6.22 -14.96 10.89
CA GLU A 8 5.04 -14.15 11.21
C GLU A 8 4.91 -12.93 10.29
N LEU A 9 6.00 -12.23 9.96
CA LEU A 9 5.97 -11.12 9.03
C LEU A 9 5.62 -11.56 7.60
N LYS A 10 6.19 -12.68 7.11
CA LYS A 10 5.78 -13.28 5.82
C LYS A 10 4.29 -13.60 5.80
N ALA A 11 3.77 -14.18 6.88
CA ALA A 11 2.35 -14.49 7.01
C ALA A 11 1.46 -13.24 7.01
N LYS A 12 1.90 -12.14 7.63
CA LYS A 12 1.20 -10.85 7.57
C LYS A 12 1.20 -10.25 6.17
N VAL A 13 2.32 -10.26 5.46
CA VAL A 13 2.39 -9.77 4.06
C VAL A 13 1.43 -10.58 3.16
N ALA A 14 1.44 -11.91 3.30
CA ALA A 14 0.51 -12.77 2.57
C ALA A 14 -0.96 -12.46 2.91
N THR A 15 -1.27 -12.28 4.20
CA THR A 15 -2.62 -11.93 4.66
C THR A 15 -3.06 -10.56 4.14
N CYS A 16 -2.15 -9.57 4.09
CA CYS A 16 -2.41 -8.28 3.49
C CYS A 16 -2.79 -8.41 2.01
N CYS A 17 -2.06 -9.21 1.23
CA CYS A 17 -2.38 -9.44 -0.19
C CYS A 17 -3.81 -9.99 -0.36
N ARG A 18 -4.19 -10.99 0.45
CA ARG A 18 -5.56 -11.53 0.43
C ARG A 18 -6.59 -10.46 0.82
N MET A 19 -6.29 -9.62 1.81
CA MET A 19 -7.17 -8.52 2.20
C MET A 19 -7.35 -7.49 1.08
N LEU A 20 -6.28 -7.11 0.37
CA LEU A 20 -6.36 -6.20 -0.79
C LEU A 20 -7.28 -6.77 -1.88
N TYR A 21 -7.20 -8.08 -2.13
CA TYR A 21 -8.08 -8.77 -3.07
C TYR A 21 -9.54 -8.74 -2.63
N HIS A 22 -9.83 -9.23 -1.42
CA HIS A 22 -11.21 -9.37 -0.92
C HIS A 22 -11.90 -8.03 -0.63
N THR A 23 -11.15 -6.95 -0.42
CA THR A 23 -11.69 -5.59 -0.29
C THR A 23 -11.88 -4.88 -1.62
N GLY A 24 -11.45 -5.49 -2.73
CA GLY A 24 -11.56 -4.91 -4.07
C GLY A 24 -10.52 -3.84 -4.38
N LEU A 25 -9.51 -3.65 -3.53
CA LEU A 25 -8.43 -2.68 -3.77
C LEU A 25 -7.47 -3.16 -4.86
N ALA A 26 -7.27 -4.48 -4.96
CA ALA A 26 -6.52 -5.13 -6.03
C ALA A 26 -7.17 -6.50 -6.35
N PRO A 27 -8.31 -6.53 -7.07
CA PRO A 27 -9.15 -7.71 -7.24
C PRO A 27 -8.65 -8.69 -8.32
N ASP A 28 -7.34 -8.72 -8.61
CA ASP A 28 -6.73 -9.57 -9.62
C ASP A 28 -5.39 -10.17 -9.14
N TYR A 29 -4.50 -10.52 -10.06
CA TYR A 29 -3.16 -11.03 -9.78
C TYR A 29 -2.10 -9.91 -9.65
N GLN A 30 -2.48 -8.67 -9.98
CA GLN A 30 -1.62 -7.50 -10.00
C GLN A 30 -1.68 -6.75 -8.66
N GLY A 31 -0.71 -5.86 -8.46
CA GLY A 31 -0.48 -5.24 -7.16
C GLY A 31 0.36 -6.11 -6.24
N HIS A 32 0.95 -5.47 -5.23
CA HIS A 32 1.91 -6.12 -4.35
C HIS A 32 1.89 -5.44 -2.98
N ALA A 33 2.06 -6.26 -1.95
CA ALA A 33 2.41 -5.79 -0.62
C ALA A 33 3.83 -6.24 -0.29
N SER A 34 4.53 -5.40 0.47
CA SER A 34 5.86 -5.70 0.97
C SER A 34 6.03 -5.17 2.40
N ALA A 35 6.95 -5.77 3.14
CA ALA A 35 7.40 -5.27 4.44
C ALA A 35 8.92 -5.30 4.54
N ARG A 36 9.52 -4.26 5.12
CA ARG A 36 10.93 -4.25 5.52
C ARG A 36 11.13 -5.18 6.70
N VAL A 37 12.23 -5.93 6.69
CA VAL A 37 12.68 -6.70 7.86
C VAL A 37 13.34 -5.74 8.87
N PRO A 38 12.82 -5.59 10.10
CA PRO A 38 13.37 -4.66 11.09
C PRO A 38 14.87 -4.86 11.33
N GLY A 39 15.62 -3.76 11.23
CA GLY A 39 17.08 -3.73 11.46
C GLY A 39 17.91 -4.39 10.35
N LYS A 40 17.34 -4.66 9.17
CA LYS A 40 18.04 -5.25 8.03
C LYS A 40 17.66 -4.53 6.73
N ASP A 41 18.57 -4.57 5.76
CA ASP A 41 18.34 -4.11 4.39
C ASP A 41 17.68 -5.21 3.54
N LEU A 42 16.63 -5.80 4.09
CA LEU A 42 15.87 -6.89 3.48
C LEU A 42 14.39 -6.53 3.40
N VAL A 43 13.75 -6.95 2.31
CA VAL A 43 12.33 -6.74 2.02
C VAL A 43 11.68 -8.07 1.75
N LEU A 44 10.55 -8.31 2.41
CA LEU A 44 9.63 -9.40 2.12
C LEU A 44 8.56 -8.88 1.17
N ILE A 45 8.36 -9.52 0.01
CA ILE A 45 7.44 -9.03 -1.01
C ILE A 45 6.67 -10.17 -1.67
N LYS A 46 5.40 -9.93 -2.01
CA LYS A 46 4.60 -10.87 -2.81
C LYS A 46 5.29 -11.17 -4.13
N ALA A 47 5.57 -12.44 -4.41
CA ALA A 47 6.24 -12.88 -5.63
C ALA A 47 5.33 -12.85 -6.87
N ARG A 48 5.95 -13.03 -8.03
CA ARG A 48 5.30 -13.47 -9.28
C ARG A 48 5.78 -14.88 -9.65
N GLY A 49 5.05 -15.55 -10.52
CA GLY A 49 5.37 -16.89 -11.03
C GLY A 49 4.11 -17.74 -11.16
N ASP A 50 4.23 -18.88 -11.84
CA ASP A 50 3.09 -19.73 -12.21
C ASP A 50 2.30 -20.24 -11.00
N ILE A 51 2.97 -20.35 -9.85
CA ILE A 51 2.34 -20.81 -8.59
C ILE A 51 1.84 -19.66 -7.70
N ALA A 52 2.16 -18.40 -8.02
CA ALA A 52 1.81 -17.27 -7.16
C ALA A 52 0.30 -16.91 -7.19
N GLY A 53 -0.41 -17.33 -8.25
CA GLY A 53 -1.86 -17.19 -8.38
C GLY A 53 -2.37 -15.74 -8.32
N SER A 54 -3.63 -15.59 -7.90
CA SER A 54 -4.23 -14.28 -7.62
C SER A 54 -3.73 -13.72 -6.28
N LEU A 55 -3.93 -12.42 -6.01
CA LEU A 55 -3.66 -11.87 -4.67
C LEU A 55 -4.50 -12.57 -3.58
N GLY A 56 -5.72 -13.02 -3.94
CA GLY A 56 -6.61 -13.77 -3.05
C GLY A 56 -6.07 -15.12 -2.59
N ASP A 57 -5.16 -15.72 -3.37
CA ASP A 57 -4.57 -17.03 -3.09
C ASP A 57 -3.16 -16.92 -2.48
N THR A 58 -2.73 -15.72 -2.11
CA THR A 58 -1.36 -15.50 -1.64
C THR A 58 -1.12 -16.19 -0.30
N ARG A 59 -0.11 -17.07 -0.29
CA ARG A 59 0.38 -17.81 0.88
C ARG A 59 1.72 -17.28 1.39
N PRO A 60 2.12 -17.60 2.63
CA PRO A 60 3.46 -17.24 3.13
C PRO A 60 4.59 -17.74 2.23
N GLU A 61 4.44 -18.88 1.56
CA GLU A 61 5.42 -19.46 0.63
C GLU A 61 5.54 -18.66 -0.66
N HIS A 62 4.55 -17.82 -0.98
CA HIS A 62 4.59 -16.89 -2.11
C HIS A 62 5.30 -15.57 -1.77
N ILE A 63 5.82 -15.42 -0.55
CA ILE A 63 6.56 -14.23 -0.13
C ILE A 63 8.05 -14.50 -0.25
N VAL A 64 8.70 -13.76 -1.15
CA VAL A 64 10.14 -13.83 -1.39
C VAL A 64 10.88 -12.79 -0.56
N THR A 65 12.15 -13.06 -0.29
CA THR A 65 13.08 -12.11 0.34
C THR A 65 13.99 -11.52 -0.73
N VAL A 66 14.03 -10.19 -0.81
CA VAL A 66 14.96 -9.44 -1.67
C VAL A 66 15.79 -8.48 -0.83
N ASP A 67 16.98 -8.12 -1.30
CA ASP A 67 17.73 -6.96 -0.77
C ASP A 67 17.25 -5.63 -1.39
N LEU A 68 17.81 -4.52 -0.91
CA LEU A 68 17.51 -3.18 -1.44
C LEU A 68 18.07 -2.97 -2.87
N GLU A 69 18.96 -3.84 -3.33
CA GLU A 69 19.50 -3.88 -4.69
C GLU A 69 18.63 -4.74 -5.63
N ARG A 70 17.49 -5.24 -5.13
CA ARG A 70 16.46 -6.03 -5.83
C ARG A 70 16.93 -7.44 -6.20
N GLN A 71 18.01 -7.93 -5.59
CA GLN A 71 18.43 -9.32 -5.75
C GLN A 71 17.52 -10.24 -4.96
N LEU A 72 17.09 -11.32 -5.61
CA LEU A 72 16.33 -12.39 -4.96
C LEU A 72 17.26 -13.24 -4.10
N LEU A 73 17.03 -13.24 -2.79
CA LEU A 73 17.86 -13.98 -1.83
C LEU A 73 17.20 -15.27 -1.34
N GLU A 74 15.87 -15.29 -1.28
CA GLU A 74 15.11 -16.44 -0.80
C GLU A 74 13.74 -16.50 -1.50
N GLY A 75 13.34 -17.68 -1.95
CA GLY A 75 12.05 -17.93 -2.61
C GLY A 75 11.83 -19.40 -2.93
N ALA A 76 10.58 -19.84 -3.00
CA ALA A 76 10.25 -21.16 -3.50
C ALA A 76 10.64 -21.32 -4.97
N PRO A 77 10.98 -22.53 -5.45
CA PRO A 77 11.27 -22.77 -6.86
C PRO A 77 10.15 -22.27 -7.79
N GLY A 78 10.51 -21.59 -8.86
CA GLY A 78 9.56 -21.03 -9.83
C GLY A 78 8.97 -19.67 -9.45
N LEU A 79 9.32 -19.13 -8.27
CA LEU A 79 8.98 -17.75 -7.90
C LEU A 79 10.09 -16.77 -8.29
N ALA A 80 9.68 -15.57 -8.67
CA ALA A 80 10.54 -14.41 -8.88
C ALA A 80 9.97 -13.19 -8.16
N GLN A 81 10.82 -12.21 -7.90
CA GLN A 81 10.39 -10.90 -7.42
C GLN A 81 9.49 -10.20 -8.47
N PRO A 82 8.53 -9.35 -8.04
CA PRO A 82 7.74 -8.53 -8.97
C PRO A 82 8.61 -7.70 -9.90
N TRP A 83 8.10 -7.40 -11.10
CA TRP A 83 8.77 -6.46 -12.01
C TRP A 83 9.03 -5.11 -11.35
N GLU A 84 8.10 -4.68 -10.49
CA GLU A 84 8.14 -3.39 -9.82
C GLU A 84 8.83 -3.42 -8.45
N THR A 85 9.75 -4.36 -8.24
CA THR A 85 10.53 -4.40 -6.99
C THR A 85 11.31 -3.09 -6.78
N ALA A 86 11.63 -2.35 -7.84
CA ALA A 86 12.24 -1.03 -7.77
C ALA A 86 11.36 0.02 -7.07
N LEU A 87 10.03 0.01 -7.28
CA LEU A 87 9.08 0.87 -6.57
C LEU A 87 9.25 0.75 -5.05
N HIS A 88 9.27 -0.50 -4.56
CA HIS A 88 9.35 -0.78 -3.13
C HIS A 88 10.73 -0.45 -2.56
N THR A 89 11.79 -0.97 -3.18
CA THR A 89 13.17 -0.82 -2.68
C THR A 89 13.64 0.63 -2.65
N GLU A 90 13.31 1.44 -3.66
CA GLU A 90 13.70 2.86 -3.68
C GLU A 90 12.91 3.70 -2.67
N ILE A 91 11.64 3.38 -2.39
CA ILE A 91 10.89 4.00 -1.28
C ILE A 91 11.56 3.65 0.05
N TYR A 92 11.92 2.38 0.27
CA TYR A 92 12.61 1.98 1.50
C TYR A 92 13.97 2.68 1.64
N LYS A 93 14.75 2.85 0.56
CA LYS A 93 16.02 3.60 0.63
C LYS A 93 15.80 5.07 1.01
N ALA A 94 14.79 5.70 0.42
CA ALA A 94 14.49 7.12 0.66
C ALA A 94 13.82 7.39 2.02
N ARG A 95 13.08 6.42 2.57
CA ARG A 95 12.26 6.56 3.77
C ARG A 95 12.54 5.46 4.80
N PRO A 96 13.51 5.68 5.72
CA PRO A 96 13.82 4.74 6.79
C PRO A 96 12.67 4.49 7.77
N ASP A 97 11.73 5.43 7.87
CA ASP A 97 10.51 5.33 8.68
C ASP A 97 9.44 4.43 8.07
N VAL A 98 9.56 4.08 6.79
CA VAL A 98 8.63 3.18 6.10
C VAL A 98 9.01 1.73 6.38
N GLY A 99 8.07 1.01 6.99
CA GLY A 99 8.17 -0.42 7.28
C GLY A 99 7.34 -1.29 6.33
N ALA A 100 6.39 -0.72 5.58
CA ALA A 100 5.64 -1.42 4.55
C ALA A 100 5.27 -0.52 3.37
N VAL A 101 5.20 -1.13 2.18
CA VAL A 101 4.76 -0.51 0.94
C VAL A 101 3.77 -1.43 0.23
N ILE A 102 2.65 -0.86 -0.19
CA ILE A 102 1.58 -1.49 -0.94
C ILE A 102 1.42 -0.73 -2.26
N HIS A 103 1.29 -1.47 -3.36
CA HIS A 103 0.90 -0.96 -4.66
C HIS A 103 -0.42 -1.61 -5.09
N THR A 104 -1.42 -0.79 -5.44
CA THR A 104 -2.75 -1.24 -5.86
C THR A 104 -3.31 -0.43 -7.04
N HIS A 105 -4.39 -0.95 -7.61
CA HIS A 105 -5.18 -0.35 -8.69
C HIS A 105 -6.59 0.02 -8.23
N GLN A 106 -6.70 0.51 -6.99
CA GLN A 106 -8.00 0.75 -6.34
C GLN A 106 -8.79 1.85 -7.06
N LEU A 107 -10.04 1.52 -7.40
CA LEU A 107 -10.81 2.17 -8.46
C LEU A 107 -11.05 3.67 -8.22
N MET A 108 -11.61 4.01 -7.07
CA MET A 108 -12.01 5.39 -6.78
C MET A 108 -10.81 6.27 -6.57
N THR A 109 -9.79 5.81 -5.85
CA THR A 109 -8.55 6.57 -5.68
C THR A 109 -7.89 6.84 -7.03
N MET A 110 -7.81 5.83 -7.92
CA MET A 110 -7.30 6.04 -9.27
C MET A 110 -8.14 7.03 -10.08
N ALA A 111 -9.47 6.97 -9.97
CA ALA A 111 -10.36 7.90 -10.69
C ALA A 111 -10.10 9.36 -10.31
N PHE A 112 -9.85 9.65 -9.03
CA PHE A 112 -9.46 10.99 -8.57
C PHE A 112 -8.12 11.45 -9.16
N GLY A 113 -7.09 10.58 -9.12
CA GLY A 113 -5.78 10.88 -9.70
C GLY A 113 -5.84 11.10 -11.21
N LEU A 114 -6.64 10.31 -11.93
CA LEU A 114 -6.88 10.48 -13.37
C LEU A 114 -7.63 11.77 -13.69
N ALA A 115 -8.58 12.17 -12.84
CA ALA A 115 -9.34 13.41 -13.00
C ALA A 115 -8.56 14.67 -12.58
N GLY A 116 -7.37 14.51 -11.99
CA GLY A 116 -6.60 15.61 -11.40
C GLY A 116 -7.37 16.30 -10.27
N GLN A 117 -8.11 15.52 -9.47
CA GLN A 117 -8.89 16.00 -8.33
C GLN A 117 -8.28 15.49 -7.03
N ASP A 118 -8.21 16.37 -6.03
CA ASP A 118 -7.76 15.99 -4.70
C ASP A 118 -8.79 15.12 -3.98
N ILE A 119 -8.31 14.13 -3.25
CA ILE A 119 -9.11 13.42 -2.26
C ILE A 119 -9.17 14.28 -1.00
N LEU A 120 -10.36 14.49 -0.46
CA LEU A 120 -10.63 15.44 0.61
C LEU A 120 -10.84 14.73 1.96
N PRO A 121 -10.45 15.38 3.07
CA PRO A 121 -10.66 14.86 4.42
C PRO A 121 -12.13 15.05 4.85
N VAL A 122 -13.03 14.18 4.37
CA VAL A 122 -14.50 14.31 4.57
C VAL A 122 -15.10 13.26 5.50
N TRP A 123 -14.33 12.24 5.91
CA TRP A 123 -14.83 11.12 6.72
C TRP A 123 -13.93 10.83 7.93
N GLY A 124 -14.39 11.19 9.13
CA GLY A 124 -13.60 11.09 10.35
C GLY A 124 -13.45 9.69 10.95
N GLN A 125 -14.22 8.70 10.47
CA GLN A 125 -14.08 7.30 10.92
C GLN A 125 -12.91 6.56 10.25
N TRP A 126 -12.40 7.09 9.13
CA TRP A 126 -11.19 6.61 8.46
C TRP A 126 -10.03 7.55 8.78
N LYS A 127 -8.97 7.57 7.97
CA LYS A 127 -7.80 8.44 8.17
C LYS A 127 -7.85 9.73 7.33
N PRO A 128 -8.62 10.77 7.72
CA PRO A 128 -8.64 12.04 6.98
C PRO A 128 -7.28 12.76 7.00
N ALA A 129 -6.44 12.51 8.00
CA ALA A 129 -5.09 13.08 8.06
C ALA A 129 -4.19 12.66 6.89
N LEU A 130 -4.49 11.52 6.24
CA LEU A 130 -3.77 11.02 5.08
C LEU A 130 -3.87 11.96 3.86
N VAL A 131 -4.95 12.75 3.81
CA VAL A 131 -5.29 13.69 2.75
C VAL A 131 -5.51 15.10 3.29
N ALA A 132 -4.87 15.41 4.42
CA ALA A 132 -4.89 16.76 5.01
C ALA A 132 -4.18 17.77 4.12
N GLU A 133 -3.14 17.32 3.40
CA GLU A 133 -2.56 18.01 2.26
C GLU A 133 -2.83 17.18 1.00
N PRO A 134 -2.92 17.83 -0.19
CA PRO A 134 -3.13 17.13 -1.45
C PRO A 134 -2.15 15.98 -1.67
N MET A 135 -2.65 14.81 -2.07
CA MET A 135 -1.81 13.66 -2.34
C MET A 135 -0.92 13.93 -3.57
N PRO A 136 0.40 13.69 -3.51
CA PRO A 136 1.27 13.91 -4.65
C PRO A 136 0.94 12.97 -5.80
N THR A 137 1.25 13.41 -7.01
CA THR A 137 1.11 12.60 -8.24
C THR A 137 2.47 12.45 -8.92
N PHE A 138 2.88 11.21 -9.16
CA PHE A 138 3.91 10.88 -10.12
C PHE A 138 3.27 10.79 -11.50
N ASP A 139 3.66 11.73 -12.36
CA ASP A 139 3.04 11.97 -13.66
C ASP A 139 3.68 11.12 -14.77
N SER A 140 3.46 9.80 -14.73
CA SER A 140 3.85 8.88 -15.80
C SER A 140 2.95 7.64 -15.82
N PRO A 141 2.59 7.14 -17.03
CA PRO A 141 1.86 5.87 -17.19
C PRO A 141 2.78 4.63 -17.13
N ASP A 142 4.10 4.82 -17.01
CA ASP A 142 5.06 3.74 -17.15
C ASP A 142 5.09 2.82 -15.91
N LEU A 143 5.58 1.60 -16.14
CA LEU A 143 5.89 0.64 -15.08
C LEU A 143 7.08 1.15 -14.24
N VAL A 144 7.09 0.86 -12.94
CA VAL A 144 8.16 1.28 -12.02
C VAL A 144 9.14 0.12 -11.79
N ASP A 145 9.80 -0.32 -12.86
CA ASP A 145 10.66 -1.52 -12.88
C ASP A 145 12.17 -1.23 -12.79
N THR A 146 12.56 0.03 -12.98
CA THR A 146 13.96 0.50 -12.89
C THR A 146 14.22 1.32 -11.62
N PRO A 147 15.45 1.28 -11.06
CA PRO A 147 15.83 2.13 -9.92
C PRO A 147 15.63 3.62 -10.19
N GLU A 148 15.87 4.08 -11.41
CA GLU A 148 15.73 5.49 -11.79
C GLU A 148 14.29 5.97 -11.65
N VAL A 149 13.32 5.18 -12.15
CA VAL A 149 11.89 5.46 -12.03
C VAL A 149 11.42 5.28 -10.58
N GLY A 150 11.85 4.22 -9.90
CA GLY A 150 11.54 3.98 -8.48
C GLY A 150 11.99 5.15 -7.58
N ALA A 151 13.21 5.66 -7.80
CA ALA A 151 13.73 6.82 -7.08
C ALA A 151 12.96 8.10 -7.43
N ALA A 152 12.46 8.24 -8.66
CA ALA A 152 11.60 9.36 -9.04
C ALA A 152 10.24 9.31 -8.32
N VAL A 153 9.63 8.12 -8.22
CA VAL A 153 8.42 7.90 -7.42
C VAL A 153 8.67 8.19 -5.94
N ALA A 154 9.79 7.72 -5.38
CA ALA A 154 10.15 7.99 -3.99
C ALA A 154 10.31 9.51 -3.71
N ARG A 155 10.90 10.26 -4.65
CA ARG A 155 10.97 11.73 -4.59
C ARG A 155 9.58 12.39 -4.65
N ALA A 156 8.71 11.91 -5.54
CA ALA A 156 7.34 12.42 -5.67
C ALA A 156 6.51 12.14 -4.41
N LEU A 157 6.64 10.95 -3.83
CA LEU A 157 6.03 10.58 -2.55
C LEU A 157 6.49 11.53 -1.43
N GLY A 158 7.79 11.85 -1.37
CA GLY A 158 8.36 12.74 -0.38
C GLY A 158 8.08 12.23 1.04
N THR A 159 7.45 13.07 1.87
CA THR A 159 7.03 12.70 3.24
C THR A 159 5.59 12.21 3.33
N HIS A 160 4.86 12.14 2.22
CA HIS A 160 3.49 11.62 2.20
C HIS A 160 3.48 10.11 2.43
N TRP A 161 2.31 9.58 2.78
CA TRP A 161 2.08 8.14 2.93
C TRP A 161 1.46 7.51 1.70
N ALA A 162 1.09 8.29 0.69
CA ALA A 162 0.59 7.77 -0.57
C ALA A 162 0.90 8.72 -1.72
N CYS A 163 0.95 8.17 -2.93
CA CYS A 163 1.19 8.91 -4.16
C CYS A 163 0.41 8.25 -5.30
N HIS A 164 -0.26 9.06 -6.13
CA HIS A 164 -0.82 8.59 -7.38
C HIS A 164 0.31 8.26 -8.37
N LEU A 165 0.18 7.16 -9.09
CA LEU A 165 0.94 6.86 -10.29
C LEU A 165 -0.01 7.07 -11.48
N ARG A 166 0.04 8.23 -12.14
CA ARG A 166 -1.03 8.64 -13.06
C ARG A 166 -1.20 7.65 -14.21
N ALA A 167 -2.42 7.15 -14.40
CA ALA A 167 -2.78 6.14 -15.40
C ALA A 167 -2.15 4.75 -15.18
N HIS A 168 -1.68 4.48 -13.96
CA HIS A 168 -1.13 3.19 -13.57
C HIS A 168 -1.79 2.68 -12.28
N GLY A 169 -1.63 3.38 -11.15
CA GLY A 169 -2.04 2.88 -9.85
C GLY A 169 -1.83 3.87 -8.71
N VAL A 170 -1.72 3.33 -7.50
CA VAL A 170 -1.39 4.08 -6.28
C VAL A 170 -0.31 3.33 -5.54
N VAL A 171 0.67 4.07 -5.01
CA VAL A 171 1.60 3.52 -4.02
C VAL A 171 1.25 4.08 -2.64
N ILE A 172 1.19 3.20 -1.65
CA ILE A 172 0.82 3.49 -0.27
C ILE A 172 1.92 2.95 0.65
N ALA A 173 2.43 3.80 1.53
CA ALA A 173 3.41 3.45 2.54
C ALA A 173 2.78 3.44 3.94
N GLY A 174 3.44 2.76 4.87
CA GLY A 174 3.11 2.76 6.30
C GLY A 174 4.31 2.40 7.17
N GLU A 175 4.23 2.73 8.45
CA GLU A 175 5.22 2.33 9.45
C GLU A 175 5.21 0.80 9.65
N THR A 176 4.06 0.17 9.46
CA THR A 176 3.83 -1.28 9.51
C THR A 176 2.95 -1.73 8.34
N ILE A 177 2.88 -3.05 8.09
CA ILE A 177 1.99 -3.60 7.05
C ILE A 177 0.51 -3.37 7.37
N GLU A 178 0.17 -3.35 8.66
CA GLU A 178 -1.14 -3.00 9.16
C GLU A 178 -1.49 -1.53 8.88
N ASP A 179 -0.54 -0.61 9.13
CA ASP A 179 -0.73 0.82 8.83
C ASP A 179 -0.86 1.08 7.33
N ALA A 180 -0.03 0.42 6.51
CA ALA A 180 -0.09 0.54 5.06
C ALA A 180 -1.45 0.06 4.51
N PHE A 181 -1.95 -1.06 5.03
CA PHE A 181 -3.29 -1.54 4.66
C PHE A 181 -4.39 -0.57 5.09
N GLU A 182 -4.34 -0.07 6.32
CA GLU A 182 -5.32 0.90 6.81
C GLU A 182 -5.30 2.21 6.00
N ASN A 183 -4.12 2.66 5.59
CA ASN A 183 -3.97 3.81 4.69
C ASN A 183 -4.63 3.52 3.33
N ALA A 184 -4.39 2.34 2.74
CA ALA A 184 -4.96 1.97 1.45
C ALA A 184 -6.49 1.94 1.47
N ILE A 185 -7.10 1.23 2.43
CA ILE A 185 -8.56 1.17 2.55
C ILE A 185 -9.17 2.53 2.90
N SER A 186 -8.49 3.35 3.71
CA SER A 186 -8.95 4.70 4.03
C SER A 186 -9.03 5.61 2.81
N LEU A 187 -8.02 5.58 1.93
CA LEU A 187 -8.02 6.36 0.69
C LEU A 187 -9.23 6.00 -0.17
N GLU A 188 -9.46 4.70 -0.37
CA GLU A 188 -10.56 4.26 -1.22
C GLU A 188 -11.92 4.65 -0.62
N LYS A 189 -12.08 4.56 0.70
CA LYS A 189 -13.31 4.97 1.39
C LYS A 189 -13.54 6.48 1.33
N LEU A 190 -12.50 7.29 1.50
CA LEU A 190 -12.57 8.74 1.39
C LEU A 190 -12.93 9.16 -0.04
N ALA A 191 -12.24 8.62 -1.04
CA ALA A 191 -12.51 8.88 -2.46
C ALA A 191 -13.94 8.46 -2.85
N THR A 192 -14.37 7.27 -2.42
CA THR A 192 -15.73 6.78 -2.68
C THR A 192 -16.79 7.72 -2.11
N LEU A 193 -16.67 8.10 -0.83
CA LEU A 193 -17.66 8.97 -0.19
C LEU A 193 -17.64 10.37 -0.81
N GLN A 194 -16.46 10.92 -1.11
CA GLN A 194 -16.35 12.21 -1.77
C GLN A 194 -17.06 12.20 -3.13
N TYR A 195 -16.82 11.18 -3.96
CA TYR A 195 -17.50 11.04 -5.24
C TYR A 195 -19.02 10.98 -5.08
N MET A 196 -19.52 10.18 -4.13
CA MET A 196 -20.95 10.09 -3.84
C MET A 196 -21.52 11.45 -3.37
N ALA A 197 -20.80 12.15 -2.50
CA ALA A 197 -21.20 13.48 -2.03
C ALA A 197 -21.26 14.49 -3.19
N MET A 198 -20.33 14.44 -4.15
CA MET A 198 -20.32 15.27 -5.36
C MET A 198 -21.56 15.08 -6.24
N GLN A 199 -22.22 13.92 -6.18
CA GLN A 199 -23.48 13.68 -6.91
C GLN A 199 -24.69 14.36 -6.26
N ILE A 200 -24.56 14.77 -5.00
CA ILE A 200 -25.62 15.40 -4.20
C ILE A 200 -25.35 16.90 -4.05
N GLY A 201 -24.09 17.31 -3.91
CA GLY A 201 -23.67 18.70 -3.76
C GLY A 201 -22.15 18.82 -3.56
N THR A 202 -21.68 19.95 -3.06
CA THR A 202 -20.23 20.15 -2.85
C THR A 202 -19.78 19.50 -1.52
N PRO A 203 -18.80 18.57 -1.54
CA PRO A 203 -18.23 18.02 -0.31
C PRO A 203 -17.63 19.13 0.58
N ARG A 204 -17.80 19.01 1.89
CA ARG A 204 -17.28 19.96 2.88
C ARG A 204 -16.11 19.31 3.64
N PRO A 205 -14.85 19.59 3.28
CA PRO A 205 -13.70 19.02 3.98
C PRO A 205 -13.59 19.55 5.42
N PHE A 206 -12.94 18.79 6.28
CA PHE A 206 -12.56 19.27 7.61
C PHE A 206 -11.59 20.47 7.49
N SER A 207 -11.71 21.43 8.41
CA SER A 207 -10.75 22.53 8.48
C SER A 207 -9.37 22.03 8.88
N LYS A 208 -8.32 22.74 8.46
CA LYS A 208 -6.93 22.43 8.89
C LYS A 208 -6.82 22.36 10.41
N GLU A 209 -7.43 23.30 11.14
CA GLU A 209 -7.47 23.29 12.61
C GLU A 209 -8.09 22.01 13.18
N HIS A 210 -9.19 21.52 12.60
CA HIS A 210 -9.82 20.27 13.04
C HIS A 210 -8.88 19.07 12.81
N LEU A 211 -8.18 19.04 11.69
CA LEU A 211 -7.22 17.99 11.37
C LEU A 211 -6.01 18.04 12.32
N GLU A 212 -5.42 19.20 12.57
CA GLU A 212 -4.31 19.37 13.51
C GLU A 212 -4.67 18.90 14.92
N ARG A 213 -5.86 19.27 15.43
CA ARG A 213 -6.31 18.83 16.75
C ARG A 213 -6.42 17.30 16.86
N ASN A 214 -6.81 16.63 15.78
CA ASN A 214 -6.97 15.18 15.77
C ASN A 214 -5.68 14.41 15.46
N LYS A 215 -4.63 15.06 14.92
CA LYS A 215 -3.32 14.41 14.68
C LYS A 215 -2.69 13.83 15.96
N THR A 216 -3.05 14.35 17.13
CA THR A 216 -2.57 13.85 18.43
C THR A 216 -3.17 12.49 18.80
N HIS A 217 -4.29 12.09 18.19
CA HIS A 217 -4.93 10.81 18.43
C HIS A 217 -4.41 9.79 17.43
N ARG A 218 -3.30 9.13 17.78
CA ARG A 218 -2.80 7.96 17.05
C ARG A 218 -3.61 6.73 17.44
N PHE A 219 -4.63 6.42 16.65
CA PHE A 219 -5.32 5.13 16.76
C PHE A 219 -4.44 4.02 16.17
N SER A 220 -4.43 2.87 16.83
CA SER A 220 -3.78 1.68 16.30
C SER A 220 -4.53 1.18 15.07
N ALA A 221 -3.82 0.75 14.02
CA ALA A 221 -4.41 0.08 12.85
C ALA A 221 -4.94 -1.34 13.14
N MET A 222 -4.62 -1.90 14.33
CA MET A 222 -4.94 -3.28 14.68
C MET A 222 -6.45 -3.62 14.68
N PRO A 223 -7.38 -2.77 15.15
CA PRO A 223 -8.81 -3.06 15.06
C PRO A 223 -9.26 -3.21 13.61
N THR A 224 -8.83 -2.30 12.72
CA THR A 224 -9.10 -2.36 11.28
C THR A 224 -8.50 -3.63 10.68
N TRP A 225 -7.22 -3.88 10.93
CA TRP A 225 -6.53 -5.08 10.46
C TRP A 225 -7.25 -6.36 10.90
N ASN A 226 -7.54 -6.52 12.19
CA ASN A 226 -8.18 -7.70 12.74
C ASN A 226 -9.60 -7.92 12.22
N PHE A 227 -10.32 -6.86 11.84
CA PHE A 227 -11.63 -6.96 11.22
C PHE A 227 -11.52 -7.57 9.82
N TYR A 228 -10.64 -7.03 8.98
CA TYR A 228 -10.48 -7.49 7.60
C TYR A 228 -9.74 -8.83 7.50
N ALA A 229 -8.73 -9.07 8.34
CA ALA A 229 -7.98 -10.33 8.35
C ALA A 229 -8.86 -11.54 8.70
N ARG A 230 -9.93 -11.35 9.48
CA ARG A 230 -10.90 -12.42 9.79
C ARG A 230 -11.85 -12.75 8.66
N GLN A 231 -11.95 -11.89 7.65
CA GLN A 231 -12.85 -12.07 6.51
C GLN A 231 -12.19 -12.77 5.32
N VAL A 232 -10.86 -12.87 5.35
CA VAL A 232 -10.11 -13.56 4.30
C VAL A 232 -9.85 -15.00 4.73
N PRO A 233 -10.20 -16.00 3.90
CA PRO A 233 -9.90 -17.38 4.22
C PRO A 233 -8.38 -17.57 4.33
N LEU A 234 -7.98 -18.49 5.20
CA LEU A 234 -6.67 -19.11 5.04
C LEU A 234 -6.78 -19.97 3.77
N SER A 235 -5.98 -19.67 2.77
CA SER A 235 -5.85 -20.51 1.59
C SER A 235 -5.50 -21.93 2.06
N GLU A 236 -6.33 -22.92 1.73
CA GLU A 236 -6.22 -24.33 2.17
C GLU A 236 -4.98 -25.03 1.62
#